data_AF-A0A0D9Y137-F1
#
_entry.id   AF-A0A0D9Y137-F1
#
_cell.length_a   1.000
_cell.length_b   1.000
_cell.length_c   1.000
_cell.angle_alpha   90.00
_cell.angle_beta   90.00
_cell.angle_gamma   90.00
#
_symmetry.space_group_name_H-M   'P 1'
#
loop_
_entity.id
_entity.type
_entity.pdbx_description
1 polymer ?
#
loop_
_entity_poly.entity_id
_entity_poly.type
_entity_poly.pdbx_seq_one_letter_code
_entity_poly.pdbx_strand_id
1 'polypeptide(L)'
;MLYWNWTHLISSVSSQRRAIVCELKLWFSEVLETCSIGEKLMGFQSSGAIMMEAGMKVIHQTTRDLEEDEQLARALQESLNTDSPPRQNVPVENVPSERVPVREPPPLLFPSSGSRTCAGCNNRIGHGRFLSCMDSVWHPQCFRCFACNKPISEYEFAMHEDQPYHKSCYKDFFHPKCDVCKNFIPTNRNGLIEYRAHPFWMQKYCPSHEDDGTPRCCSCERMEPMDVKYITLDDGRKLCLECLNSSIMDTPECQHLYMDIQEFFEGLNMKVEQQVPILLVERQALNEALEAEKNGHHLPETRGLCLSEEQIVRTILRRPIIGPGNRIIDMITAPYKLERRCEVTAILILYGLPRLQTGSILAHEMMHAYLRLKGFRSLSPQVEEGICQVLSHMWLESEIIFGSSVNVASTSVASSSSSSSIPTTSKKGAKTEFEKKLGAFIKHQIETDSSEAYGDGFRAAIRAVDRYGLRSTLNHMKMTGSFPY
;
A
#
# COMPACT_ATOMS: atom_id res chain seq x y z
N MET A 1 18.76 57.82 53.46
CA MET A 1 18.00 57.08 52.43
C MET A 1 18.58 57.47 51.08
N LEU A 2 19.15 56.48 50.39
CA LEU A 2 20.31 56.60 49.51
C LEU A 2 19.96 56.99 48.07
N TYR A 3 20.77 57.92 47.56
CA TYR A 3 20.87 58.41 46.20
C TYR A 3 21.87 57.55 45.38
N TRP A 4 21.49 57.29 44.13
CA TRP A 4 22.27 57.38 42.88
C TRP A 4 23.77 57.03 42.78
N ASN A 5 24.04 56.43 41.60
CA ASN A 5 25.29 56.29 40.84
C ASN A 5 26.26 55.19 41.28
N TRP A 6 26.54 54.25 40.36
CA TRP A 6 27.75 54.32 39.53
C TRP A 6 27.70 53.32 38.37
N THR A 7 28.11 53.82 37.22
CA THR A 7 28.37 53.18 35.93
C THR A 7 29.67 52.37 35.94
N HIS A 8 29.69 51.29 35.13
CA HIS A 8 30.84 50.67 34.45
C HIS A 8 32.02 50.08 35.27
N LEU A 9 32.14 48.74 35.22
CA LEU A 9 33.37 48.00 34.88
C LEU A 9 32.95 46.56 34.49
N ILE A 10 32.74 46.24 33.20
CA ILE A 10 33.72 45.74 32.19
C ILE A 10 33.96 44.22 32.26
N SER A 11 33.89 43.63 31.05
CA SER A 11 34.32 42.28 30.60
C SER A 11 33.30 41.16 30.82
N SER A 12 32.66 40.54 29.82
CA SER A 12 32.93 40.32 28.39
C SER A 12 31.57 39.97 27.74
N VAL A 13 31.01 40.72 26.78
CA VAL A 13 31.28 40.63 25.32
C VAL A 13 31.34 39.17 24.83
N SER A 14 30.58 38.71 23.83
CA SER A 14 29.50 39.30 23.04
C SER A 14 29.00 38.26 22.02
N SER A 15 27.78 38.48 21.50
CA SER A 15 27.40 38.26 20.09
C SER A 15 27.39 36.80 19.62
N GLN A 16 26.28 36.11 19.38
CA GLN A 16 25.19 36.44 18.44
C GLN A 16 23.99 35.51 18.73
N ARG A 17 22.85 36.01 19.23
CA ARG A 17 21.53 35.34 19.11
C ARG A 17 20.40 36.38 19.13
N ARG A 18 20.36 37.22 18.09
CA ARG A 18 19.17 37.98 17.66
C ARG A 18 19.13 38.00 16.14
N ALA A 19 18.83 36.84 15.59
CA ALA A 19 18.22 36.63 14.29
C ALA A 19 17.55 35.24 14.38
N ILE A 20 16.35 35.09 13.82
CA ILE A 20 15.53 33.86 13.83
C ILE A 20 14.72 33.65 15.13
N VAL A 21 13.83 34.60 15.45
CA VAL A 21 12.58 34.33 16.20
C VAL A 21 11.40 34.83 15.35
N CYS A 22 11.42 34.49 14.06
CA CYS A 22 10.37 34.85 13.09
C CYS A 22 9.98 33.78 12.07
N GLU A 23 10.40 32.51 12.21
CA GLU A 23 9.99 31.45 11.26
C GLU A 23 9.62 30.12 11.94
N LEU A 24 8.81 30.16 13.01
CA LEU A 24 8.19 28.96 13.59
C LEU A 24 6.72 29.22 13.97
N LYS A 25 6.02 29.96 13.11
CA LYS A 25 4.57 30.20 13.17
C LYS A 25 3.88 30.18 11.80
N LEU A 26 4.48 29.51 10.81
CA LEU A 26 3.97 29.47 9.43
C LEU A 26 3.90 28.06 8.80
N TRP A 27 3.86 26.98 9.58
CA TRP A 27 3.66 25.63 9.01
C TRP A 27 2.73 24.75 9.86
N PHE A 28 1.72 25.35 10.49
CA PHE A 28 0.62 24.62 11.15
C PHE A 28 -0.75 25.31 10.99
N SER A 29 -0.91 26.15 9.96
CA SER A 29 -2.19 26.83 9.67
C SER A 29 -2.57 26.84 8.17
N GLU A 30 -2.03 25.93 7.36
CA GLU A 30 -2.31 25.86 5.92
C GLU A 30 -2.89 24.51 5.43
N VAL A 31 -3.49 23.71 6.33
CA VAL A 31 -4.24 22.49 5.95
C VAL A 31 -5.69 22.45 6.47
N LEU A 32 -6.18 23.49 7.15
CA LEU A 32 -7.56 23.50 7.70
C LEU A 32 -8.36 24.79 7.52
N GLU A 33 -8.14 25.57 6.45
CA GLU A 33 -9.05 26.71 6.17
C GLU A 33 -9.08 27.13 4.70
N THR A 34 -9.63 26.29 3.81
CA THR A 34 -10.29 26.78 2.59
C THR A 34 -11.50 25.92 2.24
N CYS A 35 -12.61 26.17 2.95
CA CYS A 35 -13.94 25.81 2.47
C CYS A 35 -14.95 26.89 2.88
N SER A 36 -15.54 27.54 1.85
CA SER A 36 -16.68 28.49 1.88
C SER A 36 -16.31 29.95 2.26
N ILE A 37 -16.56 31.01 1.49
CA ILE A 37 -17.72 31.40 0.64
C ILE A 37 -17.27 32.45 -0.41
N GLY A 38 -17.83 32.43 -1.63
CA GLY A 38 -17.86 33.62 -2.50
C GLY A 38 -18.05 33.36 -4.01
N GLU A 39 -19.29 33.41 -4.48
CA GLU A 39 -19.71 33.24 -5.87
C GLU A 39 -19.21 34.31 -6.88
N LYS A 40 -19.18 33.89 -8.16
CA LYS A 40 -19.36 34.65 -9.43
C LYS A 40 -18.22 35.55 -9.95
N LEU A 41 -17.55 35.08 -11.02
CA LEU A 41 -17.77 35.52 -12.42
C LEU A 41 -16.84 34.78 -13.42
N MET A 42 -17.47 33.94 -14.26
CA MET A 42 -17.25 33.73 -15.70
C MET A 42 -15.83 33.54 -16.29
N GLY A 43 -15.59 32.36 -16.90
CA GLY A 43 -15.08 32.30 -18.28
C GLY A 43 -13.92 31.35 -18.60
N PHE A 44 -14.20 30.35 -19.45
CA PHE A 44 -13.30 29.64 -20.40
C PHE A 44 -12.24 28.69 -19.82
N GLN A 45 -12.45 27.36 -19.89
CA GLN A 45 -12.18 26.44 -21.02
C GLN A 45 -10.72 25.93 -21.13
N SER A 46 -10.59 24.64 -20.81
CA SER A 46 -9.88 23.58 -21.56
C SER A 46 -8.34 23.53 -21.65
N SER A 47 -7.86 22.31 -21.40
CA SER A 47 -6.78 21.58 -22.10
C SER A 47 -5.34 21.72 -21.58
N GLY A 48 -4.70 20.57 -21.38
CA GLY A 48 -3.24 20.46 -21.41
C GLY A 48 -2.63 19.41 -20.48
N ALA A 49 -2.89 18.12 -20.73
CA ALA A 49 -2.04 17.06 -20.19
C ALA A 49 -0.65 17.14 -20.84
N ILE A 50 0.40 17.19 -20.01
CA ILE A 50 1.80 17.13 -20.46
C ILE A 50 2.28 15.69 -20.27
N MET A 51 2.66 15.06 -21.38
CA MET A 51 3.32 13.76 -21.44
C MET A 51 4.72 13.85 -20.83
N MET A 52 5.09 12.87 -20.00
CA MET A 52 6.48 12.49 -19.75
C MET A 52 6.62 11.00 -20.09
N GLU A 53 7.22 10.73 -21.25
CA GLU A 53 7.72 9.40 -21.62
C GLU A 53 9.09 9.17 -20.97
N ALA A 54 9.21 8.09 -20.19
CA ALA A 54 10.48 7.44 -19.89
C ALA A 54 10.27 5.93 -20.01
N GLY A 55 10.93 5.33 -20.99
CA GLY A 55 10.72 3.95 -21.40
C GLY A 55 11.27 2.92 -20.40
N MET A 56 10.42 1.96 -20.06
CA MET A 56 10.83 0.64 -19.55
C MET A 56 9.91 -0.42 -20.17
N LYS A 57 10.47 -1.27 -21.02
CA LYS A 57 9.81 -2.48 -21.52
C LYS A 57 9.75 -3.48 -20.38
N VAL A 58 8.54 -3.82 -19.91
CA VAL A 58 8.03 -5.15 -19.54
C VAL A 58 6.75 -4.98 -18.70
N ILE A 59 5.63 -5.42 -19.30
CA ILE A 59 4.36 -6.02 -18.83
C ILE A 59 3.26 -5.47 -19.74
N HIS A 60 3.03 -6.15 -20.86
CA HIS A 60 2.04 -5.77 -21.86
C HIS A 60 0.60 -6.21 -21.50
N GLN A 61 0.36 -6.51 -20.22
CA GLN A 61 -0.88 -7.13 -19.73
C GLN A 61 -1.72 -6.18 -18.86
N THR A 62 -1.10 -5.28 -18.09
CA THR A 62 -1.82 -4.44 -17.11
C THR A 62 -2.42 -3.16 -17.69
N THR A 63 -1.90 -2.67 -18.82
CA THR A 63 -2.44 -1.46 -19.47
C THR A 63 -3.73 -1.73 -20.24
N ARG A 64 -3.91 -2.97 -20.74
CA ARG A 64 -5.15 -3.39 -21.40
C ARG A 64 -6.34 -3.42 -20.44
N ASP A 65 -6.14 -3.92 -19.22
CA ASP A 65 -7.22 -4.05 -18.24
C ASP A 65 -7.76 -2.66 -17.80
N LEU A 66 -6.90 -1.63 -17.74
CA LEU A 66 -7.32 -0.27 -17.37
C LEU A 66 -8.01 0.49 -18.52
N GLU A 67 -7.58 0.28 -19.76
CA GLU A 67 -8.25 0.86 -20.94
C GLU A 67 -9.60 0.20 -21.21
N GLU A 68 -9.73 -1.10 -20.94
CA GLU A 68 -10.99 -1.85 -21.05
C GLU A 68 -11.99 -1.40 -19.96
N ASP A 69 -11.54 -1.16 -18.72
CA ASP A 69 -12.36 -0.62 -17.62
C ASP A 69 -12.85 0.84 -17.90
N GLU A 70 -12.02 1.68 -18.53
CA GLU A 70 -12.41 3.05 -18.89
C GLU A 70 -13.38 3.09 -20.09
N GLN A 71 -13.22 2.17 -21.05
CA GLN A 71 -14.16 2.01 -22.17
C GLN A 71 -15.52 1.47 -21.69
N LEU A 72 -15.51 0.56 -20.69
CA LEU A 72 -16.72 0.05 -20.04
C LEU A 72 -17.49 1.16 -19.31
N ALA A 73 -16.78 2.06 -18.62
CA ALA A 73 -17.39 3.22 -17.95
C ALA A 73 -18.06 4.20 -18.94
N ARG A 74 -17.46 4.40 -20.13
CA ARG A 74 -18.07 5.24 -21.19
C ARG A 74 -19.32 4.61 -21.80
N ALA A 75 -19.31 3.29 -22.03
CA ALA A 75 -20.46 2.57 -22.60
C ALA A 75 -21.69 2.61 -21.68
N LEU A 76 -21.49 2.58 -20.36
CA LEU A 76 -22.58 2.72 -19.38
C LEU A 76 -23.24 4.12 -19.44
N GLN A 77 -22.47 5.16 -19.76
CA GLN A 77 -22.94 6.54 -19.76
C GLN A 77 -23.77 6.90 -21.01
N GLU A 78 -23.49 6.29 -22.17
CA GLU A 78 -24.28 6.48 -23.39
C GLU A 78 -25.67 5.82 -23.30
N SER A 79 -25.81 4.77 -22.50
CA SER A 79 -27.09 4.05 -22.32
C SER A 79 -28.16 4.82 -21.54
N LEU A 80 -27.79 5.89 -20.82
CA LEU A 80 -28.67 6.65 -19.93
C LEU A 80 -29.24 7.95 -20.53
N ASN A 81 -28.84 8.34 -21.74
CA ASN A 81 -29.16 9.65 -22.33
C ASN A 81 -30.25 9.65 -23.43
N THR A 82 -31.21 8.72 -23.42
CA THR A 82 -32.36 8.78 -24.35
C THR A 82 -33.65 9.20 -23.62
N ASP A 83 -34.01 10.47 -23.76
CA ASP A 83 -35.26 11.07 -23.27
C ASP A 83 -36.51 10.44 -23.91
N SER A 84 -37.59 10.31 -23.13
CA SER A 84 -38.91 9.80 -23.56
C SER A 84 -39.87 10.93 -23.99
N PRO A 85 -40.77 10.74 -24.99
CA PRO A 85 -41.78 11.74 -25.38
C PRO A 85 -43.10 11.67 -24.57
N PRO A 86 -43.96 12.73 -24.57
CA PRO A 86 -44.93 12.99 -23.51
C PRO A 86 -46.29 12.28 -23.67
N ARG A 87 -46.97 12.07 -22.54
CA ARG A 87 -48.32 11.48 -22.41
C ARG A 87 -49.44 12.50 -22.71
N GLN A 88 -50.43 12.13 -23.54
CA GLN A 88 -51.71 12.84 -23.66
C GLN A 88 -52.83 12.10 -22.91
N ASN A 89 -53.54 12.83 -22.04
CA ASN A 89 -54.77 12.42 -21.35
C ASN A 89 -55.99 12.92 -22.14
N VAL A 90 -57.04 12.11 -22.30
CA VAL A 90 -58.39 12.57 -22.72
C VAL A 90 -59.47 11.83 -21.90
N PRO A 91 -60.58 12.50 -21.47
CA PRO A 91 -61.54 11.99 -20.48
C PRO A 91 -62.81 11.33 -21.08
N VAL A 92 -63.56 10.63 -20.23
CA VAL A 92 -64.75 9.80 -20.50
C VAL A 92 -66.06 10.57 -20.27
N GLU A 93 -67.04 10.50 -21.19
CA GLU A 93 -68.49 10.71 -20.90
C GLU A 93 -69.46 9.87 -21.79
N ASN A 94 -70.30 9.06 -21.10
CA ASN A 94 -71.74 8.69 -21.20
C ASN A 94 -72.56 8.37 -22.50
N VAL A 95 -72.94 7.06 -22.68
CA VAL A 95 -74.29 6.37 -22.86
C VAL A 95 -75.33 6.81 -23.98
N PRO A 96 -76.30 6.01 -24.56
CA PRO A 96 -76.64 4.54 -24.58
C PRO A 96 -76.91 3.87 -25.98
N SER A 97 -77.28 2.57 -25.89
CA SER A 97 -77.52 1.46 -26.85
C SER A 97 -78.88 1.40 -27.60
N GLU A 98 -78.91 0.85 -28.85
CA GLU A 98 -80.07 0.14 -29.47
C GLU A 98 -79.62 -0.98 -30.48
N ARG A 99 -80.52 -1.94 -30.77
CA ARG A 99 -80.31 -3.39 -31.09
C ARG A 99 -80.28 -3.81 -32.59
N VAL A 100 -79.34 -4.72 -32.94
CA VAL A 100 -79.45 -6.04 -33.68
C VAL A 100 -79.91 -6.06 -35.18
N PRO A 101 -79.49 -6.99 -36.11
CA PRO A 101 -78.80 -8.29 -35.96
C PRO A 101 -77.57 -8.63 -36.85
N VAL A 102 -76.76 -9.55 -36.28
CA VAL A 102 -76.06 -10.73 -36.83
C VAL A 102 -75.87 -10.85 -38.36
N ARG A 103 -74.60 -10.74 -38.79
CA ARG A 103 -74.02 -11.52 -39.88
C ARG A 103 -72.63 -12.02 -39.45
N GLU A 104 -72.44 -13.33 -39.51
CA GLU A 104 -71.15 -13.98 -39.26
C GLU A 104 -70.07 -13.53 -40.27
N PRO A 105 -68.78 -13.57 -39.88
CA PRO A 105 -67.73 -12.79 -40.52
C PRO A 105 -67.16 -13.46 -41.79
N PRO A 106 -66.71 -12.71 -42.79
CA PRO A 106 -65.83 -13.23 -43.82
C PRO A 106 -64.46 -13.59 -43.22
N PRO A 107 -63.76 -14.62 -43.74
CA PRO A 107 -62.51 -15.10 -43.16
C PRO A 107 -61.42 -14.04 -43.19
N LEU A 108 -60.69 -13.93 -42.08
CA LEU A 108 -59.51 -13.07 -41.93
C LEU A 108 -58.45 -13.46 -42.97
N LEU A 109 -58.34 -12.68 -44.04
CA LEU A 109 -57.12 -12.61 -44.85
C LEU A 109 -56.29 -11.43 -44.34
N PHE A 110 -55.56 -11.67 -43.25
CA PHE A 110 -54.43 -10.79 -42.93
C PHE A 110 -53.21 -11.23 -43.76
N PRO A 111 -52.55 -10.30 -44.47
CA PRO A 111 -51.39 -10.59 -45.29
C PRO A 111 -50.23 -11.10 -44.42
N SER A 112 -49.56 -12.14 -44.92
CA SER A 112 -48.31 -12.74 -44.47
C SER A 112 -47.62 -12.04 -43.28
N SER A 113 -47.99 -12.46 -42.08
CA SER A 113 -47.18 -12.21 -40.88
C SER A 113 -45.82 -12.85 -41.08
N GLY A 114 -44.78 -12.04 -41.30
CA GLY A 114 -43.39 -12.54 -41.31
C GLY A 114 -43.18 -13.43 -40.09
N SER A 115 -42.80 -14.70 -40.32
CA SER A 115 -42.60 -15.65 -39.24
C SER A 115 -41.43 -15.17 -38.40
N ARG A 116 -41.71 -14.64 -37.22
CA ARG A 116 -40.72 -14.21 -36.24
C ARG A 116 -40.06 -15.46 -35.66
N THR A 117 -38.74 -15.59 -35.79
CA THR A 117 -37.97 -16.73 -35.26
C THR A 117 -37.30 -16.32 -33.98
N CYS A 118 -37.48 -17.09 -32.90
CA CYS A 118 -36.89 -16.79 -31.61
C CYS A 118 -35.36 -16.98 -31.66
N ALA A 119 -34.58 -15.95 -31.37
CA ALA A 119 -33.11 -16.01 -31.37
C ALA A 119 -32.55 -17.03 -30.35
N GLY A 120 -33.22 -17.26 -29.23
CA GLY A 120 -32.75 -18.22 -28.22
C GLY A 120 -33.01 -19.70 -28.49
N CYS A 121 -33.98 -20.05 -29.36
CA CYS A 121 -34.32 -21.46 -29.61
C CYS A 121 -34.55 -21.81 -31.09
N ASN A 122 -34.40 -20.83 -31.99
CA ASN A 122 -34.60 -20.92 -33.43
C ASN A 122 -35.97 -21.44 -33.90
N ASN A 123 -36.96 -21.50 -33.00
CA ASN A 123 -38.33 -21.88 -33.31
C ASN A 123 -39.20 -20.64 -33.62
N ARG A 124 -40.25 -20.85 -34.41
CA ARG A 124 -41.21 -19.80 -34.74
C ARG A 124 -41.97 -19.32 -33.50
N ILE A 125 -42.04 -18.01 -33.32
CA ILE A 125 -42.87 -17.34 -32.33
C ILE A 125 -44.30 -17.31 -32.86
N GLY A 126 -45.20 -18.05 -32.23
CA GLY A 126 -46.63 -18.07 -32.57
C GLY A 126 -47.39 -16.80 -32.13
N HIS A 127 -48.71 -16.89 -31.98
CA HIS A 127 -49.59 -15.75 -31.61
C HIS A 127 -49.49 -15.30 -30.13
N GLY A 128 -48.38 -15.58 -29.44
CA GLY A 128 -48.16 -15.28 -28.03
C GLY A 128 -47.42 -13.96 -27.76
N ARG A 129 -47.24 -13.62 -26.47
CA ARG A 129 -46.36 -12.52 -26.05
C ARG A 129 -44.90 -12.86 -26.40
N PHE A 130 -44.19 -11.90 -26.98
CA PHE A 130 -42.77 -12.01 -27.35
C PHE A 130 -42.01 -10.78 -26.86
N LEU A 131 -40.71 -10.94 -26.65
CA LEU A 131 -39.79 -9.85 -26.33
C LEU A 131 -39.07 -9.42 -27.61
N SER A 132 -38.87 -8.12 -27.77
CA SER A 132 -38.11 -7.53 -28.88
C SER A 132 -36.97 -6.71 -28.30
N CYS A 133 -35.74 -7.21 -28.39
CA CYS A 133 -34.55 -6.59 -27.83
C CYS A 133 -33.29 -7.14 -28.54
N MET A 134 -32.20 -6.37 -28.55
CA MET A 134 -30.97 -6.72 -29.28
C MET A 134 -31.22 -7.02 -30.77
N ASP A 135 -32.02 -6.17 -31.42
CA ASP A 135 -32.44 -6.31 -32.83
C ASP A 135 -33.07 -7.68 -33.19
N SER A 136 -33.53 -8.41 -32.18
CA SER A 136 -34.01 -9.78 -32.28
C SER A 136 -35.30 -9.97 -31.49
N VAL A 137 -35.98 -11.08 -31.78
CA VAL A 137 -37.21 -11.46 -31.10
C VAL A 137 -36.99 -12.73 -30.30
N TRP A 138 -37.54 -12.78 -29.09
CA TRP A 138 -37.30 -13.85 -28.13
C TRP A 138 -38.62 -14.33 -27.53
N HIS A 139 -38.74 -15.63 -27.29
CA HIS A 139 -39.74 -16.11 -26.33
C HIS A 139 -39.38 -15.56 -24.94
N PRO A 140 -40.36 -15.18 -24.11
CA PRO A 140 -40.09 -14.72 -22.74
C PRO A 140 -39.26 -15.72 -21.91
N GLN A 141 -39.39 -17.02 -22.20
CA GLN A 141 -38.65 -18.09 -21.52
C GLN A 141 -37.28 -18.39 -22.14
N CYS A 142 -36.99 -17.87 -23.33
CA CYS A 142 -35.73 -18.06 -24.03
C CYS A 142 -34.76 -16.90 -23.82
N PHE A 143 -35.25 -15.72 -23.43
CA PHE A 143 -34.39 -14.60 -23.03
C PHE A 143 -33.96 -14.80 -21.57
N ARG A 144 -32.74 -15.34 -21.37
CA ARG A 144 -32.25 -15.82 -20.07
C ARG A 144 -30.98 -15.11 -19.67
N CYS A 145 -30.86 -14.83 -18.38
CA CYS A 145 -29.64 -14.30 -17.80
C CYS A 145 -28.51 -15.32 -17.92
N PHE A 146 -27.37 -14.90 -18.46
CA PHE A 146 -26.21 -15.77 -18.66
C PHE A 146 -25.64 -16.31 -17.35
N ALA A 147 -25.68 -15.52 -16.27
CA ALA A 147 -25.16 -15.92 -14.96
C ALA A 147 -26.02 -16.98 -14.25
N CYS A 148 -27.35 -16.83 -14.24
CA CYS A 148 -28.24 -17.70 -13.44
C CYS A 148 -29.14 -18.62 -14.27
N ASN A 149 -29.12 -18.52 -15.60
CA ASN A 149 -29.93 -19.27 -16.56
C ASN A 149 -31.46 -19.14 -16.38
N LYS A 150 -31.92 -18.17 -15.56
CA LYS A 150 -33.34 -17.88 -15.38
C LYS A 150 -33.80 -16.83 -16.40
N PRO A 151 -35.07 -16.88 -16.83
CA PRO A 151 -35.65 -15.88 -17.71
C PRO A 151 -35.53 -14.46 -17.14
N ILE A 152 -35.18 -13.49 -18.00
CA ILE A 152 -35.23 -12.07 -17.66
C ILE A 152 -36.63 -11.56 -18.00
N SER A 153 -37.40 -11.23 -16.97
CA SER A 153 -38.75 -10.68 -17.10
C SER A 153 -38.85 -9.21 -16.70
N GLU A 154 -37.75 -8.64 -16.22
CA GLU A 154 -37.59 -7.23 -15.89
C GLU A 154 -37.57 -6.38 -17.16
N TYR A 155 -38.10 -5.16 -17.09
CA TYR A 155 -38.09 -4.23 -18.23
C TYR A 155 -36.68 -3.73 -18.57
N GLU A 156 -35.83 -3.64 -17.56
CA GLU A 156 -34.45 -3.19 -17.69
C GLU A 156 -33.50 -4.34 -17.35
N PHE A 157 -32.46 -4.52 -18.15
CA PHE A 157 -31.45 -5.57 -17.98
C PHE A 157 -30.07 -5.00 -18.30
N ALA A 158 -29.01 -5.72 -17.91
CA ALA A 158 -27.64 -5.30 -18.18
C ALA A 158 -27.03 -6.20 -19.26
N MET A 159 -26.12 -5.62 -20.05
CA MET A 159 -25.41 -6.31 -21.13
C MET A 159 -23.92 -6.32 -20.82
N HIS A 160 -23.29 -7.49 -20.99
CA HIS A 160 -21.83 -7.65 -20.94
C HIS A 160 -21.43 -8.59 -22.07
N GLU A 161 -20.52 -8.16 -22.97
CA GLU A 161 -20.03 -8.98 -24.10
C GLU A 161 -21.17 -9.66 -24.90
N ASP A 162 -22.20 -8.87 -25.26
CA ASP A 162 -23.41 -9.34 -25.96
C ASP A 162 -24.23 -10.42 -25.23
N GLN A 163 -23.98 -10.66 -23.95
CA GLN A 163 -24.76 -11.55 -23.09
C GLN A 163 -25.68 -10.76 -22.16
N PRO A 164 -26.98 -11.12 -22.06
CA PRO A 164 -27.91 -10.45 -21.16
C PRO A 164 -27.80 -10.99 -19.73
N TYR A 165 -27.87 -10.09 -18.75
CA TYR A 165 -27.86 -10.38 -17.32
C TYR A 165 -29.03 -9.68 -16.62
N HIS A 166 -29.56 -10.27 -15.55
CA HIS A 166 -30.36 -9.49 -14.58
C HIS A 166 -29.50 -8.35 -14.05
N LYS A 167 -30.09 -7.18 -13.73
CA LYS A 167 -29.33 -6.07 -13.11
C LYS A 167 -28.63 -6.49 -11.82
N SER A 168 -29.31 -7.29 -11.01
CA SER A 168 -28.76 -7.89 -9.79
C SER A 168 -27.59 -8.83 -10.08
N CYS A 169 -27.76 -9.76 -11.03
CA CYS A 169 -26.68 -10.66 -11.43
C CYS A 169 -25.48 -9.91 -12.02
N TYR A 170 -25.70 -8.92 -12.87
CA TYR A 170 -24.61 -8.10 -13.39
C TYR A 170 -23.87 -7.38 -12.26
N LYS A 171 -24.61 -6.79 -11.32
CA LYS A 171 -24.02 -6.16 -10.14
C LYS A 171 -23.20 -7.16 -9.32
N ASP A 172 -23.71 -8.36 -9.08
CA ASP A 172 -23.02 -9.36 -8.26
C ASP A 172 -21.69 -9.84 -8.88
N PHE A 173 -21.60 -9.88 -10.21
CA PHE A 173 -20.42 -10.36 -10.94
C PHE A 173 -19.42 -9.26 -11.27
N PHE A 174 -19.89 -8.07 -11.66
CA PHE A 174 -19.04 -7.02 -12.22
C PHE A 174 -18.85 -5.81 -11.29
N HIS A 175 -19.74 -5.63 -10.31
CA HIS A 175 -19.61 -4.49 -9.40
C HIS A 175 -18.52 -4.78 -8.36
N PRO A 176 -17.46 -3.95 -8.27
CA PRO A 176 -16.39 -4.18 -7.32
C PRO A 176 -16.91 -4.08 -5.88
N LYS A 177 -16.40 -4.97 -5.03
CA LYS A 177 -16.62 -4.96 -3.59
C LYS A 177 -15.43 -4.32 -2.90
N CYS A 178 -15.70 -3.58 -1.84
CA CYS A 178 -14.69 -3.00 -0.97
C CYS A 178 -14.06 -4.09 -0.11
N ASP A 179 -12.73 -4.21 -0.13
CA ASP A 179 -11.99 -5.16 0.69
C ASP A 179 -12.06 -4.83 2.19
N VAL A 180 -12.41 -3.58 2.53
CA VAL A 180 -12.54 -3.10 3.91
C VAL A 180 -13.95 -3.37 4.45
N CYS A 181 -15.00 -2.77 3.89
CA CYS A 181 -16.37 -2.90 4.40
C CYS A 181 -17.16 -4.09 3.82
N LYS A 182 -16.60 -4.83 2.85
CA LYS A 182 -17.19 -5.99 2.16
C LYS A 182 -18.46 -5.70 1.34
N ASN A 183 -18.90 -4.45 1.31
CA ASN A 183 -20.04 -4.00 0.51
C ASN A 183 -19.62 -3.66 -0.92
N PHE A 184 -20.57 -3.64 -1.84
CA PHE A 184 -20.35 -3.04 -3.17
C PHE A 184 -19.96 -1.57 -3.01
N ILE A 185 -18.93 -1.15 -3.74
CA ILE A 185 -18.46 0.23 -3.71
C ILE A 185 -19.58 1.12 -4.27
N PRO A 186 -19.99 2.22 -3.62
CA PRO A 186 -21.09 3.04 -4.12
C PRO A 186 -20.70 3.77 -5.41
N THR A 187 -21.69 4.06 -6.27
CA THR A 187 -21.53 4.99 -7.39
C THR A 187 -21.53 6.44 -6.88
N ASN A 188 -20.74 7.29 -7.51
CA ASN A 188 -20.73 8.72 -7.25
C ASN A 188 -21.97 9.40 -7.84
N ARG A 189 -22.09 10.72 -7.65
CA ARG A 189 -23.25 11.51 -8.13
C ARG A 189 -23.45 11.44 -9.65
N ASN A 190 -22.40 11.14 -10.40
CA ASN A 190 -22.42 11.03 -11.86
C ASN A 190 -22.76 9.60 -12.33
N GLY A 191 -23.05 8.68 -11.41
CA GLY A 191 -23.33 7.28 -11.72
C GLY A 191 -22.08 6.42 -11.96
N LEU A 192 -20.88 6.97 -11.79
CA LEU A 192 -19.61 6.25 -12.00
C LEU A 192 -19.13 5.61 -10.70
N ILE A 193 -18.51 4.43 -10.82
CA ILE A 193 -17.90 3.73 -9.69
C ILE A 193 -16.48 4.28 -9.50
N GLU A 194 -16.22 4.94 -8.38
CA GLU A 194 -14.88 5.39 -8.02
C GLU A 194 -14.40 4.62 -6.79
N TYR A 195 -13.20 4.05 -6.86
CA TYR A 195 -12.55 3.37 -5.76
C TYR A 195 -11.09 3.77 -5.62
N ARG A 196 -10.54 3.59 -4.43
CA ARG A 196 -9.11 3.70 -4.16
C ARG A 196 -8.51 2.30 -4.14
N ALA A 197 -7.23 2.21 -4.49
CA ALA A 197 -6.49 0.97 -4.43
C ALA A 197 -5.14 1.20 -3.77
N HIS A 198 -4.72 0.28 -2.91
CA HIS A 198 -3.34 0.29 -2.42
C HIS A 198 -2.39 0.03 -3.62
N PRO A 199 -1.39 0.90 -3.91
CA PRO A 199 -0.56 0.80 -5.12
C PRO A 199 0.14 -0.56 -5.30
N PHE A 200 0.65 -1.13 -4.20
CA PHE A 200 1.31 -2.44 -4.23
C PHE A 200 0.38 -3.64 -3.99
N TRP A 201 -0.46 -3.60 -2.94
CA TRP A 201 -1.30 -4.74 -2.56
C TRP A 201 -2.54 -4.92 -3.43
N MET A 202 -2.90 -3.89 -4.21
CA MET A 202 -4.12 -3.83 -5.01
C MET A 202 -5.41 -4.03 -4.19
N GLN A 203 -5.35 -3.75 -2.88
CA GLN A 203 -6.52 -3.75 -1.99
C GLN A 203 -7.45 -2.64 -2.44
N LYS A 204 -8.64 -2.98 -2.96
CA LYS A 204 -9.64 -2.03 -3.45
C LYS A 204 -10.57 -1.63 -2.32
N TYR A 205 -10.79 -0.33 -2.12
CA TYR A 205 -11.63 0.15 -1.02
C TYR A 205 -12.41 1.42 -1.39
N CYS A 206 -13.49 1.66 -0.64
CA CYS A 206 -14.30 2.86 -0.76
C CYS A 206 -13.46 4.11 -0.44
N PRO A 207 -13.57 5.20 -1.22
CA PRO A 207 -12.84 6.44 -0.92
C PRO A 207 -13.11 6.99 0.49
N SER A 208 -14.31 6.74 1.05
CA SER A 208 -14.66 7.17 2.41
C SER A 208 -13.73 6.61 3.51
N HIS A 209 -13.05 5.49 3.27
CA HIS A 209 -12.12 4.92 4.23
C HIS A 209 -10.80 5.70 4.36
N GLU A 210 -10.54 6.68 3.48
CA GLU A 210 -9.41 7.59 3.64
C GLU A 210 -9.62 8.54 4.82
N ASP A 211 -10.88 8.88 5.14
CA ASP A 211 -11.22 9.94 6.10
C ASP A 211 -12.05 9.45 7.31
N ASP A 212 -12.56 8.22 7.31
CA ASP A 212 -13.43 7.70 8.37
C ASP A 212 -12.69 7.14 9.61
N GLY A 213 -11.35 7.24 9.62
CA GLY A 213 -10.51 6.72 10.69
C GLY A 213 -10.22 5.23 10.61
N THR A 214 -10.53 4.57 9.48
CA THR A 214 -10.12 3.18 9.23
C THR A 214 -8.60 3.05 9.35
N PRO A 215 -8.09 2.25 10.31
CA PRO A 215 -6.67 2.18 10.55
C PRO A 215 -5.93 1.40 9.46
N ARG A 216 -4.66 1.75 9.28
CA ARG A 216 -3.73 1.03 8.40
C ARG A 216 -2.71 0.24 9.21
N CYS A 217 -2.29 -0.90 8.68
CA CYS A 217 -1.18 -1.66 9.24
C CYS A 217 0.11 -0.85 9.13
N CYS A 218 0.85 -0.67 10.22
CA CYS A 218 2.10 0.10 10.22
C CYS A 218 3.24 -0.53 9.41
N SER A 219 3.10 -1.81 9.03
CA SER A 219 4.12 -2.56 8.29
C SER A 219 3.77 -2.84 6.83
N CYS A 220 2.51 -3.12 6.50
CA CYS A 220 2.09 -3.39 5.11
C CYS A 220 1.11 -2.35 4.55
N GLU A 221 0.74 -1.33 5.32
CA GLU A 221 -0.09 -0.18 4.91
C GLU A 221 -1.51 -0.49 4.41
N ARG A 222 -1.88 -1.78 4.35
CA ARG A 222 -3.25 -2.24 4.13
C ARG A 222 -4.18 -1.73 5.22
N MET A 223 -5.39 -1.37 4.83
CA MET A 223 -6.45 -0.97 5.73
C MET A 223 -7.06 -2.16 6.46
N GLU A 224 -7.44 -1.95 7.73
CA GLU A 224 -8.13 -2.92 8.58
C GLU A 224 -9.52 -3.26 8.04
N PRO A 225 -9.76 -4.52 7.60
CA PRO A 225 -11.09 -4.94 7.17
C PRO A 225 -12.09 -4.96 8.34
N MET A 226 -13.35 -4.67 8.05
CA MET A 226 -14.42 -4.61 9.06
C MET A 226 -14.64 -5.93 9.80
N ASP A 227 -14.36 -7.05 9.14
CA ASP A 227 -14.49 -8.41 9.66
C ASP A 227 -13.24 -8.93 10.39
N VAL A 228 -12.11 -8.24 10.28
CA VAL A 228 -10.83 -8.68 10.84
C VAL A 228 -10.19 -7.58 11.68
N LYS A 229 -10.09 -7.82 12.99
CA LYS A 229 -9.50 -6.84 13.90
C LYS A 229 -7.98 -6.88 13.93
N TYR A 230 -7.34 -5.74 13.70
CA TYR A 230 -5.90 -5.60 13.87
C TYR A 230 -5.50 -5.54 15.34
N ILE A 231 -4.23 -5.79 15.62
CA ILE A 231 -3.66 -5.62 16.96
C ILE A 231 -3.23 -4.16 17.13
N THR A 232 -3.48 -3.63 18.32
CA THR A 232 -3.00 -2.31 18.73
C THR A 232 -1.77 -2.50 19.62
N LEU A 233 -0.64 -1.95 19.17
CA LEU A 233 0.60 -1.88 19.96
C LEU A 233 0.48 -0.79 21.02
N ASP A 234 1.34 -0.79 22.03
CA ASP A 234 1.26 0.15 23.16
C ASP A 234 1.48 1.62 22.76
N ASP A 235 2.19 1.84 21.66
CA ASP A 235 2.40 3.17 21.06
C ASP A 235 1.24 3.62 20.14
N GLY A 236 0.14 2.85 20.10
CA GLY A 236 -1.05 3.14 19.31
C GLY A 236 -1.00 2.65 17.85
N ARG A 237 0.17 2.17 17.36
CA ARG A 237 0.27 1.60 16.01
C ARG A 237 -0.63 0.39 15.86
N LYS A 238 -1.07 0.15 14.62
CA LYS A 238 -1.94 -0.96 14.25
C LYS A 238 -1.18 -1.97 13.41
N LEU A 239 -1.30 -3.25 13.75
CA LEU A 239 -0.59 -4.33 13.08
C LEU A 239 -1.58 -5.41 12.66
N CYS A 240 -1.58 -5.75 11.36
CA CYS A 240 -2.43 -6.81 10.85
C CYS A 240 -1.92 -8.19 11.32
N LEU A 241 -2.81 -9.18 11.35
CA LEU A 241 -2.50 -10.52 11.85
C LEU A 241 -1.44 -11.24 11.00
N GLU A 242 -1.40 -10.98 9.70
CA GLU A 242 -0.39 -11.56 8.81
C GLU A 242 1.03 -10.99 9.10
N CYS A 243 1.14 -9.67 9.35
CA CYS A 243 2.39 -9.05 9.79
C CYS A 243 2.81 -9.51 11.19
N LEU A 244 1.84 -9.67 12.11
CA LEU A 244 2.08 -10.15 13.46
C LEU A 244 2.81 -11.50 13.48
N ASN A 245 2.45 -12.43 12.59
CA ASN A 245 3.00 -13.78 12.57
C ASN A 245 4.53 -13.84 12.47
N SER A 246 5.16 -12.81 11.90
CA SER A 246 6.61 -12.71 11.78
C SER A 246 7.20 -11.55 12.60
N SER A 247 6.41 -10.89 13.43
CA SER A 247 6.86 -9.71 14.16
C SER A 247 7.83 -10.04 15.28
N ILE A 248 8.90 -9.26 15.36
CA ILE A 248 9.92 -9.37 16.42
C ILE A 248 9.46 -8.54 17.62
N MET A 249 9.23 -9.23 18.74
CA MET A 249 8.59 -8.64 19.92
C MET A 249 9.51 -8.55 21.14
N ASP A 250 10.69 -9.19 21.10
CA ASP A 250 11.65 -9.14 22.19
C ASP A 250 13.12 -9.13 21.72
N THR A 251 14.01 -8.74 22.63
CA THR A 251 15.44 -8.58 22.35
C THR A 251 16.12 -9.91 21.94
N PRO A 252 15.83 -11.08 22.57
CA PRO A 252 16.38 -12.37 22.12
C PRO A 252 16.04 -12.74 20.66
N GLU A 253 14.79 -12.58 20.23
CA GLU A 253 14.38 -12.81 18.84
C GLU A 253 15.15 -11.87 17.89
N CYS A 254 15.33 -10.61 18.28
CA CYS A 254 16.12 -9.63 17.53
C CYS A 254 17.60 -10.02 17.44
N GLN A 255 18.17 -10.59 18.51
CA GLN A 255 19.58 -11.00 18.54
C GLN A 255 19.87 -12.12 17.54
N HIS A 256 18.95 -13.07 17.35
CA HIS A 256 19.10 -14.10 16.32
C HIS A 256 19.16 -13.49 14.93
N LEU A 257 18.26 -12.55 14.64
CA LEU A 257 18.28 -11.81 13.39
C LEU A 257 19.58 -11.01 13.20
N TYR A 258 20.09 -10.40 14.27
CA TYR A 258 21.38 -9.71 14.23
C TYR A 258 22.54 -10.62 13.82
N MET A 259 22.58 -11.87 14.31
CA MET A 259 23.59 -12.85 13.86
C MET A 259 23.49 -13.11 12.35
N ASP A 260 22.27 -13.24 11.81
CA ASP A 260 22.06 -13.41 10.36
C ASP A 260 22.58 -12.20 9.57
N ILE A 261 22.37 -10.97 10.07
CA ILE A 261 22.91 -9.76 9.44
C ILE A 261 24.44 -9.74 9.52
N GLN A 262 25.04 -10.15 10.65
CA GLN A 262 26.50 -10.23 10.76
C GLN A 262 27.10 -11.23 9.76
N GLU A 263 26.46 -12.40 9.58
CA GLU A 263 26.86 -13.38 8.57
C GLU A 263 26.75 -12.81 7.15
N PHE A 264 25.66 -12.09 6.85
CA PHE A 264 25.49 -11.39 5.57
C PHE A 264 26.62 -10.38 5.31
N PHE A 265 26.96 -9.54 6.29
CA PHE A 265 28.06 -8.58 6.17
C PHE A 265 29.43 -9.28 6.04
N GLU A 266 29.65 -10.39 6.75
CA GLU A 266 30.87 -11.18 6.61
C GLU A 266 30.98 -11.81 5.22
N GLY A 267 29.87 -12.29 4.64
CA GLY A 267 29.78 -12.76 3.26
C GLY A 267 30.10 -11.69 2.21
N LEU A 268 29.90 -10.41 2.54
CA LEU A 268 30.32 -9.25 1.73
C LEU A 268 31.76 -8.79 2.00
N ASN A 269 32.52 -9.52 2.82
CA ASN A 269 33.84 -9.12 3.32
C ASN A 269 33.83 -7.79 4.11
N MET A 270 32.71 -7.46 4.75
CA MET A 270 32.46 -6.23 5.50
C MET A 270 32.28 -6.52 6.99
N LYS A 271 33.24 -7.23 7.59
CA LYS A 271 33.16 -7.63 9.00
C LYS A 271 33.13 -6.42 9.93
N VAL A 272 32.09 -6.36 10.76
CA VAL A 272 31.95 -5.43 11.90
C VAL A 272 32.53 -6.11 13.14
N GLU A 273 33.77 -5.75 13.49
CA GLU A 273 34.52 -6.40 14.59
C GLU A 273 34.00 -6.02 15.97
N GLN A 274 33.43 -4.82 16.09
CA GLN A 274 32.86 -4.37 17.34
C GLN A 274 31.54 -5.10 17.64
N GLN A 275 31.39 -5.61 18.86
CA GLN A 275 30.11 -6.08 19.34
C GLN A 275 29.22 -4.87 19.68
N VAL A 276 28.30 -4.54 18.77
CA VAL A 276 27.33 -3.45 18.96
C VAL A 276 26.08 -4.02 19.66
N PRO A 277 25.67 -3.48 20.83
CA PRO A 277 24.41 -3.86 21.46
C PRO A 277 23.20 -3.51 20.59
N ILE A 278 22.27 -4.46 20.43
CA ILE A 278 21.01 -4.26 19.71
C ILE A 278 19.87 -4.20 20.72
N LEU A 279 19.11 -3.11 20.71
CA LEU A 279 18.05 -2.87 21.68
C LEU A 279 16.72 -2.64 20.94
N LEU A 280 15.71 -3.45 21.27
CA LEU A 280 14.34 -3.15 20.86
C LEU A 280 13.74 -2.12 21.81
N VAL A 281 13.17 -1.07 21.23
CA VAL A 281 12.69 0.08 21.97
C VAL A 281 11.29 0.49 21.54
N GLU A 282 10.62 1.23 22.40
CA GLU A 282 9.38 1.94 22.08
C GLU A 282 9.65 3.18 21.22
N ARG A 283 8.62 3.64 20.51
CA ARG A 283 8.69 4.87 19.69
C ARG A 283 9.16 6.08 20.49
N GLN A 284 8.68 6.23 21.73
CA GLN A 284 9.07 7.34 22.60
C GLN A 284 10.58 7.33 22.89
N ALA A 285 11.12 6.18 23.28
CA ALA A 285 12.55 6.03 23.58
C ALA A 285 13.42 6.23 22.32
N LEU A 286 12.94 5.83 21.14
CA LEU A 286 13.64 6.04 19.88
C LEU A 286 13.71 7.54 19.51
N ASN A 287 12.60 8.26 19.69
CA ASN A 287 12.54 9.70 19.43
C ASN A 287 13.43 10.50 20.40
N GLU A 288 13.40 10.16 21.70
CA GLU A 288 14.28 10.79 22.70
C GLU A 288 15.76 10.55 22.40
N ALA A 289 16.11 9.34 21.96
CA ALA A 289 17.47 8.99 21.56
C ALA A 289 17.91 9.74 20.29
N LEU A 290 16.99 9.99 19.35
CA LEU A 290 17.25 10.77 18.14
C LEU A 290 17.53 12.24 18.45
N GLU A 291 16.76 12.86 19.35
CA GLU A 291 16.96 14.25 19.78
C GLU A 291 18.30 14.46 20.51
N ALA A 292 18.78 13.45 21.22
CA ALA A 292 20.07 13.47 21.91
C ALA A 292 21.27 13.32 20.94
N GLU A 293 21.06 12.72 19.77
CA GLU A 293 22.10 12.52 18.75
C GLU A 293 22.30 13.79 17.91
N LYS A 294 23.51 14.34 17.96
CA LYS A 294 23.85 15.62 17.31
C LYS A 294 23.86 15.57 15.77
N ASN A 295 23.87 14.37 15.19
CA ASN A 295 23.99 14.12 13.75
C ASN A 295 22.81 13.30 13.18
N GLY A 296 21.70 13.16 13.90
CA GLY A 296 20.55 12.40 13.41
C GLY A 296 19.86 13.09 12.23
N HIS A 297 19.70 12.38 11.11
CA HIS A 297 18.83 12.83 10.02
C HIS A 297 17.38 12.42 10.31
N HIS A 298 16.45 13.39 10.27
CA HIS A 298 15.06 13.18 10.62
C HIS A 298 14.25 12.59 9.45
N LEU A 299 13.71 11.39 9.63
CA LEU A 299 12.60 10.85 8.83
C LEU A 299 11.26 11.19 9.50
N PRO A 300 10.13 11.24 8.76
CA PRO A 300 8.79 11.40 9.34
C PRO A 300 8.42 10.27 10.32
N GLU A 301 9.00 9.08 10.17
CA GLU A 301 8.93 7.99 11.15
C GLU A 301 10.27 7.21 11.20
N THR A 302 11.20 7.64 12.05
CA THR A 302 12.42 6.85 12.36
C THR A 302 12.04 5.52 12.99
N ARG A 303 12.52 4.40 12.42
CA ARG A 303 12.22 3.01 12.87
C ARG A 303 13.46 2.25 13.34
N GLY A 304 14.65 2.78 13.09
CA GLY A 304 15.93 2.32 13.60
C GLY A 304 16.85 3.52 13.85
N LEU A 305 17.87 3.35 14.70
CA LEU A 305 18.84 4.40 14.98
C LEU A 305 20.18 3.82 15.44
N CYS A 306 21.25 4.13 14.72
CA CYS A 306 22.63 3.85 15.11
C CYS A 306 23.19 4.98 16.00
N LEU A 307 23.49 4.66 17.27
CA LEU A 307 23.94 5.61 18.28
C LEU A 307 25.46 5.66 18.43
N SER A 308 25.96 6.82 18.84
CA SER A 308 27.39 7.06 19.10
C SER A 308 27.65 7.80 20.41
N GLU A 309 26.65 8.45 20.98
CA GLU A 309 26.77 9.19 22.25
C GLU A 309 26.32 8.34 23.47
N GLU A 310 26.75 8.76 24.66
CA GLU A 310 26.32 8.15 25.93
C GLU A 310 24.92 8.61 26.31
N GLN A 311 24.02 7.65 26.57
CA GLN A 311 22.67 7.93 27.03
C GLN A 311 22.03 6.72 27.72
N ILE A 312 20.91 6.93 28.40
CA ILE A 312 20.10 5.86 29.00
C ILE A 312 18.89 5.64 28.10
N VAL A 313 18.72 4.42 27.58
CA VAL A 313 17.62 4.07 26.68
C VAL A 313 16.75 3.01 27.33
N ARG A 314 15.42 3.13 27.21
CA ARG A 314 14.48 2.10 27.69
C ARG A 314 14.33 1.01 26.65
N THR A 315 14.69 -0.23 27.01
CA THR A 315 14.64 -1.41 26.14
C THR A 315 13.58 -2.41 26.60
N ILE A 316 13.04 -3.19 25.66
CA ILE A 316 12.03 -4.23 25.92
C ILE A 316 12.72 -5.51 26.39
N LEU A 317 12.40 -5.92 27.62
CA LEU A 317 13.01 -7.10 28.25
C LEU A 317 12.33 -8.40 27.87
N ARG A 318 11.01 -8.36 27.67
CA ARG A 318 10.20 -9.56 27.47
C ARG A 318 9.12 -9.31 26.42
N ARG A 319 8.83 -10.35 25.63
CA ARG A 319 7.72 -10.38 24.69
C ARG A 319 6.41 -9.96 25.36
N PRO A 320 5.72 -8.92 24.84
CA PRO A 320 4.44 -8.51 25.38
C PRO A 320 3.34 -9.56 25.18
N ILE A 321 2.38 -9.61 26.11
CA ILE A 321 1.24 -10.53 26.05
C ILE A 321 0.09 -9.86 25.31
N ILE A 322 -0.57 -10.57 24.39
CA ILE A 322 -1.75 -10.05 23.69
C ILE A 322 -2.98 -10.43 24.52
N GLY A 323 -3.67 -9.41 25.03
CA GLY A 323 -4.85 -9.52 25.86
C GLY A 323 -6.17 -9.46 25.10
N PRO A 324 -7.30 -9.48 25.83
CA PRO A 324 -8.63 -9.33 25.26
C PRO A 324 -8.76 -8.06 24.39
N GLY A 325 -9.40 -8.20 23.23
CA GLY A 325 -9.59 -7.08 22.31
C GLY A 325 -8.38 -6.74 21.44
N ASN A 326 -7.45 -7.68 21.25
CA ASN A 326 -6.25 -7.53 20.40
C ASN A 326 -5.38 -6.34 20.82
N ARG A 327 -5.21 -6.16 22.13
CA ARG A 327 -4.35 -5.11 22.71
C ARG A 327 -3.22 -5.75 23.48
N ILE A 328 -2.06 -5.10 23.49
CA ILE A 328 -0.96 -5.53 24.34
C ILE A 328 -1.34 -5.27 25.81
N ILE A 329 -1.05 -6.27 26.64
CA ILE A 329 -1.13 -6.21 28.10
C ILE A 329 0.24 -6.67 28.63
N ASP A 330 0.77 -5.98 29.64
CA ASP A 330 2.00 -6.36 30.33
C ASP A 330 3.31 -6.24 29.50
N MET A 331 3.56 -5.07 28.90
CA MET A 331 4.87 -4.74 28.35
C MET A 331 5.84 -4.31 29.46
N ILE A 332 6.99 -4.99 29.54
CA ILE A 332 8.03 -4.72 30.55
C ILE A 332 9.27 -4.13 29.88
N THR A 333 9.57 -2.88 30.24
CA THR A 333 10.77 -2.15 29.80
C THR A 333 11.76 -1.98 30.95
N ALA A 334 13.06 -1.89 30.64
CA ALA A 334 14.08 -1.51 31.61
C ALA A 334 15.06 -0.47 31.04
N PRO A 335 15.62 0.41 31.89
CA PRO A 335 16.67 1.32 31.47
C PRO A 335 17.96 0.55 31.16
N TYR A 336 18.58 0.86 30.04
CA TYR A 336 19.89 0.37 29.63
C TYR A 336 20.84 1.57 29.49
N LYS A 337 21.93 1.56 30.26
CA LYS A 337 22.93 2.63 30.21
C LYS A 337 23.95 2.35 29.10
N LEU A 338 24.01 3.23 28.11
CA LEU A 338 25.04 3.21 27.08
C LEU A 338 26.28 3.92 27.58
N GLU A 339 27.41 3.21 27.55
CA GLU A 339 28.72 3.74 27.90
C GLU A 339 29.55 3.85 26.62
N ARG A 340 30.18 5.00 26.40
CA ARG A 340 30.97 5.28 25.20
C ARG A 340 32.33 4.64 25.35
N ARG A 341 32.36 3.34 25.06
CA ARG A 341 33.58 2.54 25.02
C ARG A 341 34.20 2.50 23.61
N CYS A 342 33.49 3.04 22.61
CA CYS A 342 33.76 2.86 21.19
C CYS A 342 33.00 3.88 20.32
N GLU A 343 33.17 3.83 19.00
CA GLU A 343 32.59 4.80 18.05
C GLU A 343 31.07 4.62 17.84
N VAL A 344 30.55 3.42 18.08
CA VAL A 344 29.12 3.09 17.97
C VAL A 344 28.65 2.48 19.29
N THR A 345 27.71 3.11 19.99
CA THR A 345 27.31 2.69 21.34
C THR A 345 26.19 1.65 21.34
N ALA A 346 25.24 1.73 20.41
CA ALA A 346 24.17 0.74 20.20
C ALA A 346 23.45 0.96 18.86
N ILE A 347 22.69 -0.04 18.43
CA ILE A 347 21.65 0.12 17.40
C ILE A 347 20.30 -0.09 18.07
N LEU A 348 19.42 0.89 17.96
CA LEU A 348 18.04 0.84 18.43
C LEU A 348 17.12 0.46 17.28
N ILE A 349 16.12 -0.39 17.53
CA ILE A 349 15.08 -0.73 16.56
C ILE A 349 13.71 -0.65 17.21
N LEU A 350 12.74 -0.07 16.51
CA LEU A 350 11.35 -0.01 16.95
C LEU A 350 10.75 -1.43 17.01
N TYR A 351 10.16 -1.77 18.15
CA TYR A 351 9.57 -3.10 18.35
C TYR A 351 8.29 -3.35 17.53
N GLY A 352 7.92 -4.62 17.39
CA GLY A 352 6.65 -5.01 16.78
C GLY A 352 6.62 -4.82 15.26
N LEU A 353 7.80 -4.88 14.63
CA LEU A 353 7.94 -4.91 13.18
C LEU A 353 8.17 -6.37 12.71
N PRO A 354 7.60 -6.76 11.55
CA PRO A 354 7.86 -8.03 10.88
C PRO A 354 9.35 -8.28 10.67
N ARG A 355 9.76 -9.54 10.76
CA ARG A 355 11.14 -10.01 10.65
C ARG A 355 11.91 -9.40 9.47
N LEU A 356 11.32 -9.39 8.27
CA LEU A 356 12.00 -8.83 7.08
C LEU A 356 12.12 -7.31 7.17
N GLN A 357 11.14 -6.63 7.76
CA GLN A 357 11.22 -5.19 7.97
C GLN A 357 12.29 -4.84 9.02
N THR A 358 12.30 -5.55 10.15
CA THR A 358 13.33 -5.42 11.19
C THR A 358 14.72 -5.70 10.63
N GLY A 359 14.88 -6.73 9.79
CA GLY A 359 16.17 -7.10 9.23
C GLY A 359 16.68 -6.11 8.18
N SER A 360 15.78 -5.54 7.37
CA SER A 360 16.07 -4.45 6.44
C SER A 360 16.59 -3.20 7.19
N ILE A 361 15.88 -2.80 8.25
CA ILE A 361 16.31 -1.70 9.13
C ILE A 361 17.66 -2.03 9.77
N LEU A 362 17.84 -3.25 10.29
CA LEU A 362 19.08 -3.63 10.95
C LEU A 362 20.28 -3.65 9.98
N ALA A 363 20.09 -4.09 8.74
CA ALA A 363 21.12 -4.02 7.70
C ALA A 363 21.48 -2.57 7.35
N HIS A 364 20.48 -1.68 7.29
CA HIS A 364 20.68 -0.23 7.12
C HIS A 364 21.51 0.37 8.26
N GLU A 365 21.10 0.16 9.51
CA GLU A 365 21.81 0.70 10.69
C GLU A 365 23.20 0.08 10.89
N MET A 366 23.36 -1.21 10.55
CA MET A 366 24.65 -1.88 10.55
C MET A 366 25.61 -1.24 9.54
N MET A 367 25.10 -0.76 8.40
CA MET A 367 25.93 -0.06 7.43
C MET A 367 26.43 1.28 7.97
N HIS A 368 25.59 2.06 8.67
CA HIS A 368 26.07 3.24 9.41
C HIS A 368 27.17 2.87 10.41
N ALA A 369 26.96 1.79 11.18
CA ALA A 369 27.97 1.34 12.13
C ALA A 369 29.29 0.96 11.43
N TYR A 370 29.22 0.25 10.30
CA TYR A 370 30.39 -0.11 9.50
C TYR A 370 31.14 1.13 8.97
N LEU A 371 30.42 2.12 8.43
CA LEU A 371 31.00 3.36 7.92
C LEU A 371 31.77 4.11 9.01
N ARG A 372 31.16 4.26 10.20
CA ARG A 372 31.79 4.90 11.35
C ARG A 372 33.08 4.18 11.74
N LEU A 373 33.00 2.86 11.96
CA LEU A 373 34.13 2.01 12.39
C LEU A 373 35.28 1.93 11.39
N LYS A 374 35.01 2.10 10.09
CA LYS A 374 36.06 2.15 9.05
C LYS A 374 36.58 3.57 8.81
N GLY A 375 36.11 4.55 9.57
CA GLY A 375 36.59 5.92 9.55
C GLY A 375 36.14 6.72 8.33
N PHE A 376 34.96 6.41 7.78
CA PHE A 376 34.33 7.28 6.78
C PHE A 376 33.90 8.58 7.50
N ARG A 377 34.44 9.72 7.08
CA ARG A 377 34.15 11.03 7.69
C ARG A 377 33.61 11.97 6.63
N SER A 378 32.61 12.76 7.01
CA SER A 378 32.05 13.85 6.18
C SER A 378 31.38 13.38 4.88
N LEU A 379 30.58 12.33 4.93
CA LEU A 379 29.70 11.97 3.81
C LEU A 379 28.49 12.92 3.78
N SER A 380 28.01 13.24 2.57
CA SER A 380 26.72 13.92 2.45
C SER A 380 25.58 12.95 2.79
N PRO A 381 24.41 13.43 3.25
CA PRO A 381 23.28 12.57 3.58
C PRO A 381 22.87 11.66 2.43
N GLN A 382 22.85 12.17 1.19
CA GLN A 382 22.55 11.37 0.00
C GLN A 382 23.51 10.19 -0.20
N VAL A 383 24.79 10.37 0.14
CA VAL A 383 25.82 9.34 -0.05
C VAL A 383 25.78 8.32 1.09
N GLU A 384 25.63 8.80 2.33
CA GLU A 384 25.55 7.94 3.51
C GLU A 384 24.25 7.12 3.51
N GLU A 385 23.09 7.78 3.44
CA GLU A 385 21.79 7.11 3.44
C GLU A 385 21.61 6.24 2.19
N GLY A 386 22.11 6.70 1.04
CA GLY A 386 22.04 5.96 -0.21
C GLY A 386 22.72 4.60 -0.14
N ILE A 387 23.96 4.53 0.37
CA ILE A 387 24.66 3.25 0.50
C ILE A 387 24.03 2.39 1.59
N CYS A 388 23.54 2.97 2.69
CA CYS A 388 22.82 2.24 3.74
C CYS A 388 21.54 1.60 3.19
N GLN A 389 20.80 2.29 2.32
CA GLN A 389 19.64 1.72 1.62
C GLN A 389 20.02 0.59 0.65
N VAL A 390 21.17 0.66 -0.01
CA VAL A 390 21.65 -0.45 -0.86
C VAL A 390 21.88 -1.72 -0.04
N LEU A 391 22.51 -1.63 1.14
CA LEU A 391 22.73 -2.81 1.98
C LEU A 391 21.41 -3.41 2.51
N SER A 392 20.46 -2.55 2.88
CA SER A 392 19.10 -2.94 3.24
C SER A 392 18.40 -3.70 2.10
N HIS A 393 18.45 -3.15 0.88
CA HIS A 393 17.87 -3.73 -0.32
C HIS A 393 18.51 -5.06 -0.72
N MET A 394 19.85 -5.14 -0.73
CA MET A 394 20.59 -6.36 -1.02
C MET A 394 20.27 -7.48 -0.02
N TRP A 395 20.16 -7.15 1.27
CA TRP A 395 19.78 -8.13 2.28
C TRP A 395 18.36 -8.66 2.03
N LEU A 396 17.37 -7.77 1.81
CA LEU A 396 16.00 -8.16 1.47
C LEU A 396 15.95 -9.05 0.23
N GLU A 397 16.69 -8.71 -0.82
CA GLU A 397 16.76 -9.49 -2.04
C GLU A 397 17.31 -10.90 -1.78
N SER A 398 18.39 -11.01 -1.00
CA SER A 398 18.95 -12.30 -0.60
C SER A 398 17.92 -13.16 0.16
N GLU A 399 17.12 -12.52 1.02
CA GLU A 399 16.07 -13.18 1.79
C GLU A 399 14.91 -13.65 0.91
N ILE A 400 14.48 -12.86 -0.08
CA ILE A 400 13.37 -13.20 -0.99
C ILE A 400 13.78 -14.32 -1.95
N ILE A 401 14.99 -14.26 -2.53
CA ILE A 401 15.50 -15.24 -3.49
C ILE A 401 15.74 -16.59 -2.81
N PHE A 402 16.45 -16.62 -1.67
CA PHE A 402 16.79 -17.87 -0.99
C PHE A 402 15.56 -18.61 -0.45
N GLY A 403 14.45 -17.89 -0.18
CA GLY A 403 13.16 -18.47 0.17
C GLY A 403 12.42 -19.14 -0.99
N SER A 404 12.87 -18.98 -2.23
CA SER A 404 12.26 -19.57 -3.42
C SER A 404 12.93 -20.87 -3.87
N SER A 405 14.23 -21.04 -3.59
CA SER A 405 14.97 -22.27 -3.93
C SER A 405 14.56 -23.50 -3.12
N VAL A 406 13.88 -23.35 -1.99
CA VAL A 406 13.47 -24.47 -1.12
C VAL A 406 12.17 -25.15 -1.57
N ASN A 407 11.44 -24.58 -2.55
CA ASN A 407 10.12 -25.07 -2.96
C ASN A 407 10.14 -26.01 -4.20
N VAL A 408 11.31 -26.33 -4.78
CA VAL A 408 11.39 -27.12 -6.04
C VAL A 408 11.87 -28.57 -5.84
N ALA A 409 11.99 -29.06 -4.60
CA ALA A 409 12.35 -30.47 -4.36
C ALA A 409 11.38 -31.14 -3.38
N SER A 410 10.19 -31.48 -3.84
CA SER A 410 9.32 -32.45 -3.16
C SER A 410 8.52 -33.26 -4.17
N THR A 411 9.24 -34.06 -4.97
CA THR A 411 8.71 -35.27 -5.60
C THR A 411 9.66 -36.43 -5.31
N SER A 412 9.24 -37.28 -4.37
CA SER A 412 9.53 -38.72 -4.23
C SER A 412 10.95 -39.24 -4.52
N VAL A 413 11.62 -39.79 -3.51
CA VAL A 413 11.69 -41.25 -3.25
C VAL A 413 12.37 -41.51 -1.90
N ALA A 414 11.82 -42.47 -1.14
CA ALA A 414 12.42 -42.97 0.08
C ALA A 414 13.61 -43.89 -0.25
N SER A 415 14.73 -43.73 0.46
CA SER A 415 15.67 -44.81 0.78
C SER A 415 16.59 -44.37 1.92
N SER A 416 16.57 -45.16 2.98
CA SER A 416 17.41 -45.06 4.17
C SER A 416 18.85 -45.54 3.90
N SER A 417 19.84 -44.73 4.28
CA SER A 417 21.08 -45.19 4.95
C SER A 417 21.95 -44.00 5.37
N SER A 418 22.53 -44.15 6.56
CA SER A 418 23.28 -43.17 7.34
C SER A 418 24.77 -43.16 6.99
N SER A 419 25.34 -41.98 6.72
CA SER A 419 26.72 -41.63 7.07
C SER A 419 26.96 -40.12 7.03
N SER A 420 27.24 -39.58 8.21
CA SER A 420 28.09 -38.41 8.53
C SER A 420 28.39 -37.40 7.41
N SER A 421 27.64 -36.30 7.41
CA SER A 421 28.20 -34.95 7.21
C SER A 421 27.25 -33.92 7.82
N ILE A 422 27.83 -32.97 8.54
CA ILE A 422 27.14 -31.91 9.29
C ILE A 422 26.35 -31.02 8.31
N PRO A 423 25.08 -30.67 8.60
CA PRO A 423 24.50 -29.44 8.09
C PRO A 423 24.35 -28.43 9.24
N THR A 424 25.28 -27.49 9.30
CA THR A 424 25.10 -26.20 9.97
C THR A 424 24.15 -25.37 9.14
N THR A 425 22.85 -25.47 9.38
CA THR A 425 21.89 -24.41 9.03
C THR A 425 20.82 -24.39 10.10
N SER A 426 20.82 -23.33 10.91
CA SER A 426 19.72 -23.02 11.81
C SER A 426 18.42 -23.02 10.99
N LYS A 427 17.41 -23.77 11.46
CA LYS A 427 16.10 -23.96 10.83
C LYS A 427 15.47 -22.63 10.38
N LYS A 428 15.77 -22.19 9.16
CA LYS A 428 15.04 -21.12 8.45
C LYS A 428 13.74 -21.78 7.99
N GLY A 429 12.66 -21.61 8.77
CA GLY A 429 11.35 -22.14 8.43
C GLY A 429 10.94 -21.69 7.02
N ALA A 430 10.15 -22.51 6.32
CA ALA A 430 9.64 -22.15 5.00
C ALA A 430 8.88 -20.82 5.08
N LYS A 431 9.36 -19.82 4.34
CA LYS A 431 8.74 -18.48 4.32
C LYS A 431 7.35 -18.55 3.71
N THR A 432 6.40 -17.87 4.33
CA THR A 432 5.04 -17.78 3.81
C THR A 432 5.00 -16.93 2.53
N GLU A 433 4.01 -17.17 1.67
CA GLU A 433 3.81 -16.35 0.46
C GLU A 433 3.58 -14.87 0.82
N PHE A 434 2.87 -14.62 1.93
CA PHE A 434 2.70 -13.29 2.48
C PHE A 434 4.04 -12.64 2.86
N GLU A 435 4.93 -13.37 3.54
CA GLU A 435 6.24 -12.85 3.95
C GLU A 435 7.10 -12.49 2.74
N LYS A 436 7.07 -13.29 1.67
CA LYS A 436 7.75 -12.96 0.39
C LYS A 436 7.18 -11.68 -0.22
N LYS A 437 5.86 -11.56 -0.29
CA LYS A 437 5.18 -10.38 -0.83
C LYS A 437 5.42 -9.14 0.03
N LEU A 438 5.50 -9.29 1.35
CA LEU A 438 5.87 -8.23 2.28
C LEU A 438 7.34 -7.78 2.06
N GLY A 439 8.26 -8.71 1.87
CA GLY A 439 9.64 -8.38 1.50
C GLY A 439 9.72 -7.58 0.19
N ALA A 440 8.98 -8.01 -0.83
CA ALA A 440 8.89 -7.29 -2.10
C ALA A 440 8.25 -5.89 -1.95
N PHE A 441 7.26 -5.75 -1.07
CA PHE A 441 6.66 -4.45 -0.73
C PHE A 441 7.70 -3.51 -0.11
N ILE A 442 8.46 -3.97 0.88
CA ILE A 442 9.50 -3.16 1.54
C ILE A 442 10.60 -2.77 0.53
N LYS A 443 11.02 -3.72 -0.33
CA LYS A 443 11.96 -3.46 -1.43
C LYS A 443 11.43 -2.36 -2.36
N HIS A 444 10.17 -2.44 -2.76
CA HIS A 444 9.51 -1.45 -3.60
C HIS A 444 9.45 -0.07 -2.93
N GLN A 445 9.24 0.01 -1.61
CA GLN A 445 9.29 1.28 -0.88
C GLN A 445 10.68 1.94 -0.96
N ILE A 446 11.76 1.18 -0.84
CA ILE A 446 13.14 1.71 -1.01
C ILE A 446 13.35 2.21 -2.44
N GLU A 447 12.92 1.45 -3.44
CA GLU A 447 13.12 1.77 -4.86
C GLU A 447 12.34 3.02 -5.32
N THR A 448 11.14 3.21 -4.77
CA THR A 448 10.21 4.29 -5.15
C THR A 448 10.22 5.47 -4.18
N ASP A 449 11.08 5.46 -3.16
CA ASP A 449 11.24 6.57 -2.24
C ASP A 449 11.56 7.86 -3.02
N SER A 450 10.80 8.92 -2.75
CA SER A 450 10.89 10.20 -3.45
C SER A 450 11.81 11.20 -2.74
N SER A 451 12.32 10.86 -1.56
CA SER A 451 13.23 11.72 -0.81
C SER A 451 14.58 11.83 -1.49
N GLU A 452 15.21 12.98 -1.34
CA GLU A 452 16.52 13.26 -1.91
C GLU A 452 17.62 12.42 -1.23
N ALA A 453 17.63 12.35 0.10
CA ALA A 453 18.66 11.62 0.84
C ALA A 453 18.53 10.09 0.69
N TYR A 454 17.33 9.54 0.88
CA TYR A 454 17.13 8.08 0.86
C TYR A 454 16.82 7.58 -0.54
N GLY A 455 15.87 8.20 -1.25
CA GLY A 455 15.43 7.75 -2.57
C GLY A 455 16.44 8.03 -3.68
N ASP A 456 16.80 9.31 -3.90
CA ASP A 456 17.79 9.66 -4.93
C ASP A 456 19.18 9.14 -4.56
N GLY A 457 19.53 9.20 -3.27
CA GLY A 457 20.73 8.57 -2.72
C GLY A 457 20.80 7.07 -3.03
N PHE A 458 19.74 6.30 -2.76
CA PHE A 458 19.67 4.88 -3.11
C PHE A 458 19.85 4.66 -4.61
N ARG A 459 19.10 5.39 -5.45
CA ARG A 459 19.19 5.27 -6.91
C ARG A 459 20.59 5.58 -7.44
N ALA A 460 21.30 6.55 -6.85
CA ALA A 460 22.68 6.85 -7.21
C ALA A 460 23.65 5.76 -6.73
N ALA A 461 23.50 5.31 -5.48
CA ALA A 461 24.31 4.29 -4.86
C ALA A 461 24.21 2.94 -5.59
N ILE A 462 22.98 2.48 -5.87
CA ILE A 462 22.75 1.19 -6.54
C ILE A 462 23.33 1.19 -7.95
N ARG A 463 23.19 2.29 -8.71
CA ARG A 463 23.83 2.43 -10.03
C ARG A 463 25.35 2.31 -9.96
N ALA A 464 25.97 2.91 -8.94
CA ALA A 464 27.41 2.80 -8.72
C ALA A 464 27.82 1.37 -8.34
N VAL A 465 27.08 0.73 -7.43
CA VAL A 465 27.33 -0.65 -7.00
C VAL A 465 27.15 -1.64 -8.14
N ASP A 466 26.12 -1.50 -8.98
CA ASP A 466 25.89 -2.35 -10.15
C ASP A 466 27.00 -2.20 -11.20
N ARG A 467 27.48 -0.97 -11.40
CA ARG A 467 28.51 -0.67 -12.41
C ARG A 467 29.92 -1.06 -11.96
N TYR A 468 30.27 -0.79 -10.71
CA TYR A 468 31.65 -0.86 -10.23
C TYR A 468 31.87 -1.93 -9.15
N GLY A 469 30.80 -2.52 -8.63
CA GLY A 469 30.80 -3.41 -7.48
C GLY A 469 30.81 -2.64 -6.15
N LEU A 470 30.27 -3.29 -5.10
CA LEU A 470 30.15 -2.72 -3.76
C LEU A 470 31.51 -2.27 -3.20
N ARG A 471 32.52 -3.14 -3.23
CA ARG A 471 33.85 -2.86 -2.69
C ARG A 471 34.53 -1.67 -3.37
N SER A 472 34.45 -1.57 -4.70
CA SER A 472 35.05 -0.45 -5.44
C SER A 472 34.33 0.86 -5.12
N THR A 473 33.01 0.80 -5.01
CA THR A 473 32.16 1.94 -4.63
C THR A 473 32.53 2.45 -3.24
N LEU A 474 32.63 1.56 -2.23
CA LEU A 474 33.04 1.92 -0.88
C LEU A 474 34.45 2.51 -0.81
N ASN A 475 35.41 1.94 -1.56
CA ASN A 475 36.76 2.49 -1.63
C ASN A 475 36.77 3.89 -2.23
N HIS A 476 35.99 4.14 -3.28
CA HIS A 476 35.86 5.46 -3.88
C HIS A 476 35.22 6.45 -2.88
N MET A 477 34.11 6.07 -2.26
CA MET A 477 33.45 6.87 -1.22
C MET A 477 34.39 7.25 -0.08
N LYS A 478 35.25 6.33 0.35
CA LYS A 478 36.25 6.60 1.40
C LYS A 478 37.27 7.66 1.00
N MET A 479 37.60 7.72 -0.30
CA MET A 479 38.61 8.63 -0.84
C MET A 479 38.03 9.99 -1.21
N THR A 480 36.81 10.04 -1.74
CA THR A 480 36.22 11.25 -2.35
C THR A 480 35.02 11.81 -1.60
N GLY A 481 34.37 11.00 -0.75
CA GLY A 481 33.12 11.35 -0.09
C GLY A 481 31.88 11.30 -0.99
N SER A 482 32.01 10.83 -2.25
CA SER A 482 30.92 10.75 -3.23
C SER A 482 30.81 9.35 -3.85
N PHE A 483 29.76 9.10 -4.64
CA PHE A 483 29.69 7.91 -5.48
C PHE A 483 30.55 8.06 -6.75
N PRO A 484 31.10 6.96 -7.29
CA PRO A 484 31.72 6.96 -8.62
C PRO A 484 30.64 7.07 -9.71
N TYR A 485 30.88 7.93 -10.70
CA TYR A 485 29.97 8.16 -11.84
C TYR A 485 30.41 7.39 -13.08
#